data_AF-A0AAD0UTJ2-F1
#
_entry.id   AF-A0AAD0UTJ2-F1
#
_cell.length_a   1.000
_cell.length_b   1.000
_cell.length_c   1.000
_cell.angle_alpha   90.00
_cell.angle_beta   90.00
_cell.angle_gamma   90.00
#
_symmetry.space_group_name_H-M   'P 1'
#
loop_
_entity.id
_entity.type
_entity.pdbx_description
1 polymer ?
#
loop_
_entity_poly.entity_id
_entity_poly.type
_entity_poly.pdbx_seq_one_letter_code
_entity_poly.pdbx_strand_id
1 'polypeptide(L)'
;MNGGTLSFREKKKSIERKIRILEESRKAIPFQKQEENWNRISTLRDRFQNFARSGTAQEREESLLLLERAVPQVTADFAEEGKVSAKNLIVLYSEGYLQKKNHPEETPLSASAEEKASNYFRMAKEELNQAEKFDRDRNDFYALVLYGRSIQYSLNALDALSLEIPSGYSGILKKKKRS
;
A
#
# COMPACT_ATOMS: atom_id res chain seq x y z
N MET A 1 -2.25 14.17 -35.99
CA MET A 1 -2.13 14.23 -34.52
C MET A 1 -1.33 13.03 -34.07
N ASN A 2 -0.01 13.16 -33.90
CA ASN A 2 0.85 12.05 -33.48
C ASN A 2 0.66 11.84 -31.98
N GLY A 3 -0.20 10.90 -31.60
CA GLY A 3 -0.20 10.33 -30.25
C GLY A 3 1.15 9.63 -30.07
N GLY A 4 2.09 10.30 -29.42
CA GLY A 4 3.46 9.82 -29.27
C GLY A 4 3.49 8.49 -28.52
N THR A 5 3.76 7.41 -29.26
CA THR A 5 4.06 6.11 -28.68
C THR A 5 5.38 6.22 -27.92
N LEU A 6 5.33 5.95 -26.60
CA LEU A 6 6.52 5.94 -25.76
C LEU A 6 7.59 5.02 -26.36
N SER A 7 8.84 5.48 -26.38
CA SER A 7 9.96 4.63 -26.77
C SER A 7 10.09 3.44 -25.82
N PHE A 8 10.67 2.34 -26.30
CA PHE A 8 10.96 1.16 -25.47
C PHE A 8 11.68 1.53 -24.15
N ARG A 9 12.62 2.48 -24.22
CA ARG A 9 13.37 2.97 -23.05
C ARG A 9 12.46 3.65 -22.02
N GLU A 10 11.49 4.43 -22.47
CA GLU A 10 10.52 5.11 -21.61
C GLU A 10 9.53 4.13 -20.99
N LYS A 11 9.01 3.20 -21.78
CA LYS A 11 8.15 2.10 -21.30
C LYS A 11 8.85 1.28 -20.22
N LYS A 12 10.10 0.86 -20.47
CA LYS A 12 10.94 0.15 -19.49
C LYS A 12 11.10 0.95 -18.19
N LYS A 13 11.49 2.22 -18.26
CA LYS A 13 11.68 3.04 -17.07
C LYS A 13 10.36 3.21 -16.27
N SER A 14 9.26 3.36 -16.99
CA SER A 14 7.92 3.47 -16.40
C SER A 14 7.54 2.19 -15.66
N ILE A 15 7.72 1.02 -16.27
CA ILE A 15 7.34 -0.26 -15.66
C ILE A 15 8.21 -0.60 -14.46
N GLU A 16 9.52 -0.34 -14.52
CA GLU A 16 10.45 -0.55 -13.39
C GLU A 16 10.07 0.32 -12.19
N ARG A 17 9.68 1.58 -12.44
CA ARG A 17 9.19 2.47 -11.37
C ARG A 17 7.91 1.93 -10.74
N LYS A 18 6.96 1.46 -11.55
CA LYS A 18 5.70 0.88 -11.10
C LYS A 18 5.92 -0.38 -10.25
N ILE A 19 6.83 -1.26 -10.66
CA ILE A 19 7.20 -2.45 -9.88
C ILE A 19 7.81 -2.06 -8.53
N ARG A 20 8.66 -1.03 -8.47
CA ARG A 20 9.20 -0.53 -7.20
C ARG A 20 8.11 -0.03 -6.25
N ILE A 21 7.10 0.68 -6.78
CA ILE A 21 5.96 1.14 -5.97
C ILE A 21 5.21 -0.07 -5.37
N LEU A 22 5.00 -1.12 -6.16
CA LEU A 22 4.36 -2.35 -5.68
C LEU A 22 5.20 -3.03 -4.58
N GLU A 23 6.51 -3.09 -4.76
CA GLU A 23 7.44 -3.64 -3.76
C GLU A 23 7.40 -2.88 -2.43
N GLU A 24 7.32 -1.56 -2.48
CA GLU A 24 7.20 -0.72 -1.28
C GLU A 24 5.83 -0.87 -0.63
N SER A 25 4.76 -0.87 -1.42
CA SER A 25 3.38 -1.01 -0.94
C SER A 25 3.12 -2.36 -0.29
N ARG A 26 3.78 -3.42 -0.79
CA ARG A 26 3.78 -4.77 -0.20
C ARG A 26 4.15 -4.77 1.28
N LYS A 27 5.03 -3.86 1.71
CA LYS A 27 5.51 -3.77 3.09
C LYS A 27 4.49 -3.12 4.03
N ALA A 28 3.50 -2.41 3.48
CA ALA A 28 2.53 -1.63 4.24
C ALA A 28 1.11 -2.20 4.18
N ILE A 29 0.84 -3.16 3.29
CA ILE A 29 -0.50 -3.72 3.07
C ILE A 29 -0.39 -5.24 3.16
N PRO A 30 -0.91 -5.88 4.22
CA PRO A 30 -1.00 -7.33 4.26
C PRO A 30 -2.08 -7.78 3.28
N PHE A 31 -1.73 -8.71 2.40
CA PHE A 31 -2.63 -9.20 1.36
C PHE A 31 -2.46 -10.71 1.18
N GLN A 32 -3.56 -11.46 1.14
CA GLN A 32 -3.51 -12.93 1.10
C GLN A 32 -2.89 -13.47 -0.19
N LYS A 33 -3.18 -12.87 -1.35
CA LYS A 33 -2.58 -13.28 -2.64
C LYS A 33 -1.28 -12.56 -2.96
N GLN A 34 -0.65 -11.93 -1.97
CA GLN A 34 0.54 -11.13 -2.14
C GLN A 34 1.70 -11.93 -2.71
N GLU A 35 1.92 -13.15 -2.23
CA GLU A 35 2.98 -14.03 -2.74
C GLU A 35 2.70 -14.49 -4.18
N GLU A 36 1.47 -14.88 -4.51
CA GLU A 36 1.10 -15.28 -5.87
C GLU A 36 1.29 -14.13 -6.87
N ASN A 37 0.72 -12.96 -6.56
CA ASN A 37 0.81 -11.77 -7.41
C ASN A 37 2.26 -11.27 -7.53
N TRP A 38 3.04 -11.34 -6.45
CA TRP A 38 4.45 -10.96 -6.47
C TRP A 38 5.29 -11.94 -7.28
N ASN A 39 5.08 -13.24 -7.12
CA ASN A 39 5.77 -14.26 -7.90
C ASN A 39 5.50 -14.08 -9.39
N ARG A 40 4.24 -13.80 -9.77
CA ARG A 40 3.88 -13.48 -11.16
C ARG A 40 4.66 -12.29 -11.70
N ILE A 41 4.76 -11.19 -10.96
CA ILE A 41 5.57 -10.03 -11.37
C ILE A 41 7.05 -10.37 -11.43
N SER A 42 7.58 -11.07 -10.43
CA SER A 42 9.00 -11.41 -10.34
C SER A 42 9.43 -12.28 -11.51
N THR A 43 8.68 -13.34 -11.82
CA THR A 43 8.97 -14.22 -12.97
C THR A 43 8.97 -13.45 -14.29
N LEU A 44 8.00 -12.55 -14.50
CA LEU A 44 7.95 -11.73 -15.71
C LEU A 44 9.10 -10.71 -15.76
N ARG A 45 9.48 -10.14 -14.61
CA ARG A 45 10.63 -9.23 -14.49
C ARG A 45 11.93 -9.94 -14.82
N ASP A 46 12.15 -11.13 -14.29
CA ASP A 46 13.37 -11.92 -14.52
C ASP A 46 13.46 -12.32 -16.00
N ARG A 47 12.33 -12.76 -16.59
CA ARG A 47 12.23 -13.03 -18.03
C ARG A 47 12.59 -11.80 -18.87
N PHE A 48 12.05 -10.63 -18.52
CA PHE A 48 12.37 -9.36 -19.19
C PHE A 48 13.85 -8.99 -19.05
N GLN A 49 14.45 -9.14 -17.87
CA GLN A 49 15.86 -8.84 -17.65
C GLN A 49 16.78 -9.77 -18.46
N ASN A 50 16.42 -11.04 -18.61
CA ASN A 50 17.15 -12.00 -19.43
C ASN A 50 17.12 -11.59 -20.91
N PHE A 51 15.93 -11.29 -21.47
CA PHE A 51 15.83 -10.86 -22.88
C PHE A 51 16.41 -9.48 -23.13
N ALA A 52 16.40 -8.58 -22.15
CA ALA A 52 17.07 -7.29 -22.27
C ALA A 52 18.59 -7.42 -22.48
N ARG A 53 19.20 -8.51 -22.00
CA ARG A 53 20.65 -8.77 -22.13
C ARG A 53 21.00 -9.50 -23.43
N SER A 54 20.27 -10.55 -23.78
CA SER A 54 20.65 -11.46 -24.87
C SER A 54 19.54 -11.78 -25.87
N GLY A 55 18.33 -11.23 -25.68
CA GLY A 55 17.19 -11.46 -26.57
C GLY A 55 17.20 -10.55 -27.82
N THR A 56 16.47 -11.00 -28.83
CA THR A 56 16.11 -10.25 -30.04
C THR A 56 15.24 -9.04 -29.70
N ALA A 57 15.11 -8.10 -30.65
CA ALA A 57 14.24 -6.94 -30.49
C ALA A 57 12.77 -7.34 -30.23
N GLN A 58 12.30 -8.39 -30.89
CA GLN A 58 10.95 -8.92 -30.71
C GLN A 58 10.74 -9.49 -29.30
N GLU A 59 11.65 -10.35 -28.82
CA GLU A 59 11.54 -10.93 -27.47
C GLU A 59 11.58 -9.87 -26.35
N ARG A 60 12.32 -8.78 -26.57
CA ARG A 60 12.36 -7.64 -25.65
C ARG A 60 11.02 -6.91 -25.59
N GLU A 61 10.40 -6.62 -26.73
CA GLU A 61 9.10 -5.95 -26.77
C GLU A 61 8.00 -6.85 -26.19
N GLU A 62 8.00 -8.14 -26.54
CA GLU A 62 7.02 -9.11 -26.02
C GLU A 62 7.11 -9.27 -24.51
N SER A 63 8.32 -9.42 -23.96
CA SER A 63 8.50 -9.54 -22.51
C SER A 63 8.13 -8.25 -21.75
N LEU A 64 8.37 -7.07 -22.34
CA LEU A 64 7.90 -5.80 -21.79
C LEU A 64 6.37 -5.71 -21.81
N LEU A 65 5.73 -6.11 -22.90
CA LEU A 65 4.27 -6.10 -23.04
C LEU A 65 3.58 -6.97 -21.99
N LEU A 66 4.17 -8.14 -21.66
CA LEU A 66 3.66 -8.99 -20.58
C LEU A 66 3.69 -8.28 -19.23
N LEU A 67 4.75 -7.53 -18.93
CA LEU A 67 4.83 -6.71 -17.72
C LEU A 67 3.83 -5.55 -17.75
N GLU A 68 3.70 -4.85 -18.88
CA GLU A 68 2.75 -3.74 -19.05
C GLU A 68 1.29 -4.19 -18.84
N ARG A 69 0.97 -5.47 -19.07
CA ARG A 69 -0.34 -6.05 -18.78
C ARG A 69 -0.48 -6.53 -17.33
N ALA A 70 0.54 -7.23 -16.81
CA ALA A 70 0.46 -7.84 -15.48
C ALA A 70 0.52 -6.80 -14.35
N VAL A 71 1.35 -5.77 -14.49
CA VAL A 71 1.58 -4.78 -13.44
C VAL A 71 0.30 -4.01 -13.07
N PRO A 72 -0.46 -3.41 -14.01
CA PRO A 72 -1.72 -2.74 -13.66
C PRO A 72 -2.75 -3.67 -13.02
N GLN A 73 -2.85 -4.93 -13.48
CA GLN A 73 -3.77 -5.91 -12.90
C GLN A 73 -3.46 -6.16 -11.42
N VAL A 74 -2.18 -6.43 -11.11
CA VAL A 74 -1.75 -6.64 -9.73
C VAL A 74 -1.91 -5.36 -8.89
N THR A 75 -1.66 -4.18 -9.47
CA THR A 75 -1.88 -2.91 -8.77
C THR A 75 -3.34 -2.72 -8.37
N ALA A 76 -4.28 -3.04 -9.25
CA ALA A 76 -5.71 -2.94 -8.97
C ALA A 76 -6.11 -3.87 -7.80
N ASP A 77 -5.66 -5.14 -7.84
CA ASP A 77 -5.89 -6.09 -6.73
C ASP A 77 -5.34 -5.56 -5.40
N PHE A 78 -4.13 -5.01 -5.43
CA PHE A 78 -3.49 -4.41 -4.24
C PHE A 78 -4.22 -3.18 -3.73
N ALA A 79 -4.73 -2.34 -4.63
CA ALA A 79 -5.44 -1.12 -4.26
C ALA A 79 -6.78 -1.45 -3.58
N GLU A 80 -7.51 -2.45 -4.09
CA GLU A 80 -8.77 -2.90 -3.48
C GLU A 80 -8.54 -3.45 -2.06
N GLU A 81 -7.49 -4.24 -1.87
CA GLU A 81 -7.15 -4.81 -0.56
C GLU A 81 -6.63 -3.76 0.41
N GLY A 82 -5.87 -2.79 -0.10
CA GLY A 82 -5.45 -1.60 0.63
C GLY A 82 -6.64 -0.79 1.14
N LYS A 83 -7.66 -0.60 0.29
CA LYS A 83 -8.90 0.09 0.64
C LYS A 83 -9.66 -0.59 1.76
N VAL A 84 -9.88 -1.90 1.64
CA VAL A 84 -10.56 -2.69 2.67
C VAL A 84 -9.79 -2.63 3.99
N SER A 85 -8.48 -2.84 3.95
CA SER A 85 -7.60 -2.78 5.13
C SER A 85 -7.63 -1.41 5.81
N ALA A 86 -7.50 -0.32 5.04
CA ALA A 86 -7.49 1.04 5.57
C ALA A 86 -8.82 1.38 6.26
N LYS A 87 -9.96 1.02 5.64
CA LYS A 87 -11.30 1.23 6.21
C LYS A 87 -11.47 0.45 7.52
N ASN A 88 -11.13 -0.83 7.51
CA ASN A 88 -11.28 -1.68 8.69
C ASN A 88 -10.45 -1.18 9.87
N LEU A 89 -9.22 -0.70 9.63
CA LEU A 89 -8.39 -0.13 10.70
C LEU A 89 -8.93 1.19 11.25
N ILE A 90 -9.55 2.03 10.41
CA ILE A 90 -10.22 3.26 10.86
C ILE A 90 -11.41 2.94 11.76
N VAL A 91 -12.21 1.93 11.38
CA VAL A 91 -13.35 1.46 12.19
C VAL A 91 -12.85 0.91 13.52
N LEU A 92 -11.85 0.01 13.48
CA LEU A 92 -11.26 -0.59 14.67
C LEU A 92 -10.73 0.45 15.66
N TYR A 93 -10.02 1.47 15.18
CA TYR A 93 -9.57 2.57 16.04
C TYR A 93 -10.76 3.29 16.69
N SER A 94 -11.81 3.57 15.93
CA SER A 94 -12.98 4.31 16.41
C SER A 94 -13.71 3.54 17.50
N GLU A 95 -13.88 2.23 17.31
CA GLU A 95 -14.49 1.32 18.29
C GLU A 95 -13.64 1.21 19.55
N GLY A 96 -12.33 0.97 19.40
CA GLY A 96 -11.40 0.85 20.53
C GLY A 96 -11.27 2.16 21.34
N TYR A 97 -11.24 3.31 20.66
CA TYR A 97 -11.24 4.61 21.33
C TYR A 97 -12.53 4.84 22.13
N LEU A 98 -13.70 4.52 21.56
CA LEU A 98 -14.98 4.65 22.25
C LEU A 98 -15.06 3.73 23.48
N GLN A 99 -14.60 2.49 23.36
CA GLN A 99 -14.54 1.55 24.48
C GLN A 99 -13.69 2.11 25.63
N LYS A 100 -12.48 2.59 25.36
CA LYS A 100 -11.63 3.23 26.40
C LYS A 100 -12.28 4.45 27.03
N LYS A 101 -12.96 5.27 26.24
CA LYS A 101 -13.65 6.47 26.74
C LYS A 101 -14.83 6.13 27.64
N ASN A 102 -15.54 5.03 27.37
CA ASN A 102 -16.68 4.59 28.16
C ASN A 102 -16.27 3.86 29.45
N HIS A 103 -15.03 3.35 29.53
CA HIS A 103 -14.47 2.64 30.68
C HIS A 103 -13.19 3.30 31.23
N PRO A 104 -13.24 4.58 31.66
CA PRO A 104 -12.06 5.33 32.08
C PRO A 104 -11.40 4.77 33.35
N GLU A 105 -12.18 4.09 34.20
CA GLU A 105 -11.74 3.41 35.42
C GLU A 105 -10.79 2.22 35.11
N GLU A 106 -11.00 1.55 33.97
CA GLU A 106 -10.27 0.35 33.57
C GLU A 106 -9.02 0.69 32.75
N THR A 107 -9.07 1.77 31.95
CA THR A 107 -7.93 2.24 31.15
C THR A 107 -7.87 3.77 31.09
N PRO A 108 -7.24 4.43 32.09
CA PRO A 108 -7.08 5.88 32.08
C PRO A 108 -6.31 6.35 30.84
N LEU A 109 -6.90 7.26 30.08
CA LEU A 109 -6.27 7.88 28.91
C LEU A 109 -5.53 9.14 29.34
N SER A 110 -4.24 9.22 29.02
CA SER A 110 -3.52 10.49 29.18
C SER A 110 -3.88 11.44 28.03
N ALA A 111 -4.08 12.72 28.35
CA ALA A 111 -4.41 13.74 27.35
C ALA A 111 -3.38 13.79 26.20
N SER A 112 -2.10 13.58 26.51
CA SER A 112 -1.03 13.54 25.50
C SER A 112 -1.14 12.34 24.56
N ALA A 113 -1.50 11.15 25.08
CA ALA A 113 -1.72 9.97 24.24
C ALA A 113 -2.95 10.15 23.35
N GLU A 114 -4.02 10.74 23.89
CA GLU A 114 -5.24 11.04 23.15
C GLU A 114 -5.02 12.05 22.02
N GLU A 115 -4.30 13.15 22.29
CA GLU A 115 -3.96 14.14 21.27
C GLU A 115 -3.11 13.51 20.15
N LYS A 116 -2.11 12.72 20.52
CA LYS A 116 -1.24 12.02 19.56
C LYS A 116 -2.03 11.04 18.69
N ALA A 117 -2.91 10.24 19.30
CA ALA A 117 -3.76 9.29 18.61
C ALA A 117 -4.74 9.99 17.66
N SER A 118 -5.38 11.07 18.13
CA SER A 118 -6.31 11.89 17.33
C SER A 118 -5.62 12.49 16.10
N ASN A 119 -4.38 12.97 16.25
CA ASN A 119 -3.58 13.48 15.13
C ASN A 119 -3.29 12.41 14.08
N TYR A 120 -2.86 11.20 14.49
CA TYR A 120 -2.66 10.09 13.56
C TYR A 120 -3.97 9.68 12.89
N PHE A 121 -5.06 9.58 13.65
CA PHE A 121 -6.36 9.21 13.11
C PHE A 121 -6.89 10.22 12.10
N ARG A 122 -6.68 11.52 12.33
CA ARG A 122 -7.00 12.58 11.35
C ARG A 122 -6.22 12.36 10.05
N MET A 123 -4.90 12.16 10.13
CA MET A 123 -4.07 11.90 8.95
C MET A 123 -4.49 10.62 8.21
N ALA A 124 -4.85 9.56 8.94
CA ALA A 124 -5.34 8.32 8.34
C ALA A 124 -6.59 8.53 7.48
N LYS A 125 -7.55 9.32 7.97
CA LYS A 125 -8.77 9.69 7.24
C LYS A 125 -8.48 10.57 6.02
N GLU A 126 -7.56 11.53 6.15
CA GLU A 126 -7.17 12.41 5.04
C GLU A 126 -6.52 11.63 3.90
N GLU A 127 -5.61 10.71 4.22
CA GLU A 127 -4.98 9.81 3.25
C GLU A 127 -6.02 8.88 2.60
N LEU A 128 -6.95 8.29 3.39
CA LEU A 128 -8.01 7.44 2.85
C LEU A 128 -8.91 8.20 1.87
N ASN A 129 -9.37 9.39 2.24
CA ASN A 129 -10.23 10.21 1.39
C ASN A 129 -9.56 10.56 0.06
N GLN A 130 -8.26 10.87 0.09
CA GLN A 130 -7.47 11.11 -1.12
C GLN A 130 -7.29 9.82 -1.94
N ALA A 131 -7.01 8.70 -1.29
CA ALA A 131 -6.87 7.40 -1.94
C ALA A 131 -8.14 7.03 -2.72
N GLU A 132 -9.32 7.17 -2.09
CA GLU A 132 -10.60 6.89 -2.73
C GLU A 132 -10.90 7.82 -3.91
N LYS A 133 -10.41 9.06 -3.87
CA LYS A 133 -10.50 9.96 -5.04
C LYS A 133 -9.70 9.41 -6.22
N PHE A 134 -8.44 9.06 -6.00
CA PHE A 134 -7.59 8.52 -7.06
C PHE A 134 -8.07 7.14 -7.55
N ASP A 135 -8.62 6.32 -6.68
CA ASP A 135 -9.25 5.03 -7.02
C ASP A 135 -10.44 5.23 -7.97
N ARG A 136 -11.33 6.19 -7.67
CA ARG A 136 -12.43 6.58 -8.58
C ARG A 136 -11.92 7.08 -9.94
N ASP A 137 -10.80 7.80 -9.94
CA ASP A 137 -10.15 8.31 -11.14
C ASP A 137 -9.32 7.23 -11.89
N ARG A 138 -9.39 5.95 -11.46
CA ARG A 138 -8.63 4.81 -12.03
C ARG A 138 -7.10 5.01 -11.98
N ASN A 139 -6.63 5.75 -10.99
CA ASN A 139 -5.21 5.94 -10.70
C ASN A 139 -4.79 5.05 -9.54
N ASP A 140 -4.82 3.74 -9.78
CA ASP A 140 -4.61 2.70 -8.76
C ASP A 140 -3.23 2.80 -8.09
N PHE A 141 -2.20 3.28 -8.81
CA PHE A 141 -0.87 3.47 -8.24
C PHE A 141 -0.83 4.54 -7.15
N TYR A 142 -1.50 5.68 -7.40
CA TYR A 142 -1.57 6.72 -6.39
C TYR A 142 -2.49 6.31 -5.24
N ALA A 143 -3.64 5.71 -5.57
CA ALA A 143 -4.56 5.18 -4.56
C ALA A 143 -3.85 4.19 -3.62
N LEU A 144 -3.10 3.24 -4.18
CA LEU A 144 -2.34 2.24 -3.44
C LEU A 144 -1.37 2.85 -2.43
N VAL A 145 -0.58 3.84 -2.86
CA VAL A 145 0.39 4.53 -1.99
C VAL A 145 -0.32 5.21 -0.81
N LEU A 146 -1.45 5.85 -1.08
CA LEU A 146 -2.23 6.57 -0.07
C LEU A 146 -2.95 5.60 0.88
N TYR A 147 -3.48 4.47 0.39
CA TYR A 147 -4.01 3.41 1.25
C TYR A 147 -2.94 2.87 2.21
N GLY A 148 -1.72 2.62 1.73
CA GLY A 148 -0.59 2.21 2.58
C GLY A 148 -0.26 3.22 3.69
N ARG A 149 -0.33 4.52 3.39
CA ARG A 149 -0.14 5.58 4.40
C ARG A 149 -1.27 5.65 5.40
N SER A 150 -2.52 5.53 4.94
CA SER A 150 -3.70 5.47 5.79
C SER A 150 -3.58 4.33 6.80
N ILE A 151 -3.21 3.13 6.34
CA ILE A 151 -2.93 1.96 7.19
C ILE A 151 -1.86 2.29 8.24
N GLN A 152 -0.71 2.84 7.83
CA GLN A 152 0.37 3.18 8.74
C GLN A 152 -0.08 4.17 9.83
N TYR A 153 -0.84 5.19 9.47
CA TYR A 153 -1.35 6.17 10.42
C TYR A 153 -2.41 5.56 11.36
N SER A 154 -3.31 4.72 10.87
CA SER A 154 -4.26 4.00 11.72
C SER A 154 -3.55 3.12 12.76
N LEU A 155 -2.50 2.39 12.35
CA LEU A 155 -1.69 1.59 13.28
C LEU A 155 -0.97 2.46 14.33
N ASN A 156 -0.45 3.62 13.93
CA ASN A 156 0.17 4.55 14.89
C ASN A 156 -0.86 5.14 15.87
N ALA A 157 -2.11 5.34 15.43
CA ALA A 157 -3.20 5.79 16.29
C ALA A 157 -3.57 4.72 17.32
N LEU A 158 -3.67 3.45 16.90
CA LEU A 158 -3.88 2.30 17.79
C LEU A 158 -2.73 2.17 18.82
N ASP A 159 -1.46 2.22 18.36
CA ASP A 159 -0.28 2.14 19.22
C ASP A 159 -0.24 3.28 20.26
N ALA A 160 -0.58 4.50 19.85
CA ALA A 160 -0.61 5.65 20.75
C ALA A 160 -1.58 5.48 21.93
N LEU A 161 -2.68 4.74 21.73
CA LEU A 161 -3.64 4.41 22.77
C LEU A 161 -3.39 3.04 23.41
N SER A 162 -2.33 2.32 23.02
CA SER A 162 -2.09 0.94 23.43
C SER A 162 -3.32 0.04 23.18
N LEU A 163 -3.98 0.23 22.04
CA LEU A 163 -5.04 -0.65 21.55
C LEU A 163 -4.41 -1.86 20.87
N GLU A 164 -5.17 -2.96 20.81
CA GLU A 164 -4.72 -4.17 20.14
C GLU A 164 -4.50 -3.93 18.64
N ILE A 165 -3.36 -4.39 18.13
CA ILE A 165 -3.02 -4.31 16.72
C ILE A 165 -3.37 -5.66 16.07
N PRO A 166 -4.20 -5.68 15.01
CA PRO A 166 -4.59 -6.93 14.36
C PRO A 166 -3.40 -7.75 13.86
N SER A 167 -3.57 -9.08 13.87
CA SER A 167 -2.59 -10.00 13.31
C SER A 167 -2.27 -9.67 11.85
N GLY A 168 -0.99 -9.75 11.47
CA GLY A 168 -0.53 -9.44 10.11
C GLY A 168 0.01 -8.01 9.93
N TYR A 169 -0.22 -7.10 10.89
CA TYR A 169 0.29 -5.72 10.82
C TYR A 169 1.52 -5.45 11.71
N SER A 170 1.97 -6.45 12.49
CA SER A 170 3.07 -6.31 13.46
C SER A 170 4.43 -5.95 12.82
N GLY A 171 4.64 -6.27 11.55
CA GLY A 171 5.85 -5.89 10.80
C GLY A 171 5.83 -4.47 10.21
N ILE A 172 4.68 -3.81 10.23
CA ILE A 172 4.45 -2.50 9.56
C ILE A 172 4.80 -1.35 10.49
N LEU A 173 4.50 -1.50 11.79
CA LEU A 173 4.99 -0.59 12.80
C LEU A 173 6.52 -0.75 12.89
N LYS A 174 7.27 0.28 12.46
CA LYS A 174 8.72 0.33 12.67
C LYS A 174 8.95 0.10 14.17
N LYS A 175 9.55 -1.04 14.54
CA LYS A 175 9.95 -1.32 15.92
C LYS A 175 10.66 -0.07 16.45
N LYS A 176 10.12 0.55 17.50
CA LYS A 176 10.89 1.50 18.30
C LYS A 176 12.20 0.79 18.65
N LYS A 177 13.33 1.31 18.17
CA LYS A 177 14.61 0.98 18.79
C LYS A 177 14.43 1.36 20.26
N ARG A 178 14.40 0.36 21.15
CA ARG A 178 14.56 0.59 22.57
C ARG A 178 15.95 1.21 22.72
N SER A 179 15.99 2.53 22.93
CA SER A 179 17.14 3.22 23.51
C SER A 179 17.12 2.99 25.01
#